data_AF-A0A1N7DLY9-F1
#
_entry.id   AF-A0A1N7DLY9-F1
#
_cell.length_a   1.000
_cell.length_b   1.000
_cell.length_c   1.000
_cell.angle_alpha   90.00
_cell.angle_beta   90.00
_cell.angle_gamma   90.00
#
_symmetry.space_group_name_H-M   'P 1'
#
loop_
_entity.id
_entity.type
_entity.pdbx_description
1 polymer ?
#
loop_
_entity_poly.entity_id
_entity_poly.type
_entity_poly.pdbx_seq_one_letter_code
_entity_poly.pdbx_strand_id
1 'polypeptide(L)'
;MGLGAVTTFGDLSEPSQLRDLAMQVNAIGPMDAVVHNAGIYSGSQVLVVNTVAPYVLTALIQRPKRLIYLSSSMHRRGRAGLANIDWIGGSPSGSYADSKLFVTALAAAIARLWPDVISNAVDPGWVPTKMGGPSAPDDLRLGHLTQEWLATSDDPEALTTGGYWHHQRRMQPHAAVNDTRFQDLLLAELARATGTMLS
;
A
#
# COMPACT_ATOMS: atom_id res chain seq x y z
N MET A 1 20.07 -23.90 -6.42
CA MET A 1 20.72 -22.58 -6.33
C MET A 1 20.06 -21.85 -5.19
N GLY A 2 20.82 -21.39 -4.18
CA GLY A 2 20.25 -20.68 -3.05
C GLY A 2 19.52 -19.43 -3.53
N LEU A 3 18.29 -19.21 -3.05
CA LEU A 3 17.50 -18.03 -3.35
C LEU A 3 18.20 -16.82 -2.72
N GLY A 4 19.01 -16.13 -3.51
CA GLY A 4 19.55 -14.82 -3.16
C GLY A 4 18.49 -13.73 -3.35
N ALA A 5 18.71 -12.56 -2.75
CA ALA A 5 17.90 -11.38 -3.01
C ALA A 5 18.56 -10.51 -4.08
N VAL A 6 17.78 -10.02 -5.05
CA VAL A 6 18.21 -8.96 -5.96
C VAL A 6 17.80 -7.62 -5.34
N THR A 7 18.72 -6.66 -5.30
CA THR A 7 18.47 -5.35 -4.68
C THR A 7 18.16 -4.30 -5.74
N THR A 8 17.15 -3.48 -5.47
CA THR A 8 16.78 -2.29 -6.26
C THR A 8 16.90 -1.05 -5.38
N PHE A 9 17.23 0.10 -5.97
CA PHE A 9 17.46 1.36 -5.25
C PHE A 9 16.51 2.46 -5.70
N GLY A 10 15.96 3.20 -4.75
CA GLY A 10 15.14 4.37 -5.00
C GLY A 10 14.60 4.96 -3.70
N ASP A 11 14.44 6.28 -3.65
CA ASP A 11 13.77 6.99 -2.58
C ASP A 11 12.27 7.12 -2.88
N LEU A 12 11.43 6.54 -2.01
CA LEU A 12 9.97 6.58 -2.17
C LEU A 12 9.36 7.96 -1.92
N SER A 13 10.12 8.87 -1.31
CA SER A 13 9.73 10.27 -1.17
C SER A 13 10.03 11.11 -2.40
N GLU A 14 10.76 10.55 -3.39
CA GLU A 14 11.11 11.27 -4.61
C GLU A 14 10.36 10.73 -5.85
N PRO A 15 9.34 11.46 -6.36
CA PRO A 15 8.51 11.00 -7.48
C PRO A 15 9.27 10.64 -8.76
N SER A 16 10.42 11.28 -9.01
CA SER A 16 11.29 10.97 -10.15
C SER A 16 11.91 9.57 -10.04
N GLN A 17 12.31 9.15 -8.83
CA GLN A 17 12.97 7.87 -8.59
C GLN A 17 11.99 6.67 -8.59
N LEU A 18 10.69 6.91 -8.42
CA LEU A 18 9.68 5.85 -8.44
C LEU A 18 9.61 5.13 -9.80
N ARG A 19 9.80 5.87 -10.90
CA ARG A 19 9.82 5.30 -12.26
C ARG A 19 11.04 4.41 -12.46
N ASP A 20 12.20 4.89 -12.04
CA ASP A 20 13.46 4.13 -12.10
C ASP A 20 13.40 2.88 -11.24
N LEU A 21 12.76 2.95 -10.07
CA LEU A 21 12.54 1.80 -9.20
C LEU A 21 11.64 0.75 -9.87
N ALA A 22 10.53 1.16 -10.49
CA ALA A 22 9.67 0.25 -11.25
C ALA A 22 10.41 -0.41 -12.44
N MET A 23 11.25 0.35 -13.16
CA MET A 23 12.08 -0.20 -14.24
C MET A 23 13.06 -1.25 -13.72
N GLN A 24 13.73 -0.99 -12.58
CA GLN A 24 14.63 -1.96 -11.96
C GLN A 24 13.91 -3.24 -11.56
N VAL A 25 12.71 -3.14 -10.96
CA VAL A 25 11.89 -4.31 -10.60
C VAL A 25 11.50 -5.11 -11.85
N ASN A 26 11.01 -4.43 -12.90
CA ASN A 26 10.63 -5.08 -14.15
C ASN A 26 11.81 -5.76 -14.86
N ALA A 27 13.04 -5.27 -14.68
CA ALA A 27 14.24 -5.88 -15.22
C ALA A 27 14.61 -7.21 -14.53
N ILE A 28 14.14 -7.44 -13.30
CA ILE A 28 14.28 -8.74 -12.61
C ILE A 28 13.36 -9.78 -13.26
N GLY A 29 12.16 -9.36 -13.63
CA GLY A 29 11.12 -10.20 -14.25
C GLY A 29 9.73 -9.94 -13.66
N PRO A 30 8.71 -10.70 -14.07
CA PRO A 30 7.38 -10.59 -13.51
C PRO A 30 7.36 -11.05 -12.05
N MET A 31 6.77 -10.25 -11.17
CA MET A 31 6.63 -10.57 -9.75
C MET A 31 5.37 -11.39 -9.50
N ASP A 32 5.46 -12.49 -8.75
CA ASP A 32 4.26 -13.19 -8.28
C ASP A 32 3.49 -12.37 -7.25
N ALA A 33 4.20 -11.67 -6.36
CA ALA A 33 3.63 -10.80 -5.34
C ALA A 33 4.45 -9.53 -5.16
N VAL A 34 3.78 -8.41 -4.89
CA VAL A 34 4.41 -7.16 -4.45
C VAL A 34 3.81 -6.72 -3.12
N VAL A 35 4.67 -6.44 -2.14
CA VAL A 35 4.28 -5.97 -0.81
C VAL A 35 4.71 -4.51 -0.64
N HIS A 36 3.75 -3.59 -0.69
CA HIS A 36 3.98 -2.18 -0.38
C HIS A 36 4.05 -1.97 1.14
N ASN A 37 5.18 -2.36 1.73
CA ASN A 37 5.43 -2.33 3.18
C ASN A 37 5.98 -0.99 3.70
N ALA A 38 6.77 -0.30 2.88
CA ALA A 38 7.43 0.92 3.31
C ALA A 38 6.41 2.00 3.73
N GLY A 39 6.74 2.72 4.79
CA GLY A 39 5.92 3.83 5.25
C GLY A 39 6.63 4.70 6.27
N ILE A 40 6.13 5.92 6.44
CA ILE A 40 6.56 6.87 7.47
C ILE A 40 5.34 7.41 8.24
N TYR A 41 5.57 7.85 9.48
CA TYR A 41 4.49 8.27 10.39
C TYR A 41 4.23 9.78 10.39
N SER A 42 5.25 10.59 10.09
CA SER A 42 5.18 12.06 10.22
C SER A 42 6.03 12.75 9.16
N GLY A 43 5.77 14.04 8.96
CA GLY A 43 6.46 14.88 7.97
C GLY A 43 5.57 15.16 6.75
N SER A 44 6.01 16.08 5.89
CA SER A 44 5.27 16.44 4.66
C SER A 44 5.20 15.28 3.66
N GLN A 45 6.15 14.35 3.74
CA GLN A 45 6.27 13.21 2.83
C GLN A 45 5.32 12.03 3.13
N VAL A 46 4.48 12.12 4.18
CA VAL A 46 3.64 11.00 4.64
C VAL A 46 2.73 10.47 3.54
N LEU A 47 2.05 11.35 2.80
CA LEU A 47 1.19 10.93 1.70
C LEU A 47 1.98 10.45 0.49
N VAL A 48 3.16 11.02 0.25
CA VAL A 48 4.04 10.61 -0.87
C VAL A 48 4.48 9.17 -0.66
N VAL A 49 5.12 8.88 0.47
CA VAL A 49 5.67 7.54 0.75
C VAL A 49 4.56 6.50 0.96
N ASN A 50 3.48 6.84 1.67
CA ASN A 50 2.49 5.85 2.08
C ASN A 50 1.34 5.67 1.07
N THR A 51 1.19 6.56 0.08
CA THR A 51 0.05 6.52 -0.86
C THR A 51 0.50 6.70 -2.31
N VAL A 52 1.24 7.78 -2.62
CA VAL A 52 1.67 8.08 -4.00
C VAL A 52 2.65 7.02 -4.51
N ALA A 53 3.65 6.67 -3.71
CA ALA A 53 4.63 5.65 -4.09
C ALA A 53 4.00 4.27 -4.34
N PRO A 54 3.13 3.72 -3.46
CA PRO A 54 2.37 2.52 -3.76
C PRO A 54 1.55 2.62 -5.05
N TYR A 55 0.87 3.75 -5.30
CA TYR A 55 0.10 3.96 -6.52
C TYR A 55 0.98 3.91 -7.78
N VAL A 56 2.05 4.71 -7.82
CA VAL A 56 2.95 4.79 -8.99
C VAL A 56 3.61 3.44 -9.24
N LEU A 57 4.11 2.77 -8.20
CA LEU A 57 4.74 1.46 -8.34
C LEU A 57 3.73 0.40 -8.77
N THR A 58 2.49 0.43 -8.27
CA THR A 58 1.42 -0.46 -8.74
C THR A 58 1.17 -0.27 -10.24
N ALA A 59 1.09 0.99 -10.70
CA ALA A 59 0.81 1.30 -12.09
C ALA A 59 1.96 0.97 -13.06
N LEU A 60 3.22 0.98 -12.59
CA LEU A 60 4.39 0.84 -13.46
C LEU A 60 5.11 -0.51 -13.37
N ILE A 61 4.96 -1.24 -12.26
CA ILE A 61 5.47 -2.62 -12.19
C ILE A 61 4.58 -3.51 -13.06
N GLN A 62 5.19 -4.41 -13.83
CA GLN A 62 4.48 -5.43 -14.60
C GLN A 62 3.50 -6.15 -13.68
N ARG A 63 2.21 -6.13 -14.05
CA ARG A 63 1.08 -6.53 -13.21
C ARG A 63 1.37 -7.86 -12.50
N PRO A 64 1.54 -7.86 -11.16
CA PRO A 64 1.79 -9.08 -10.40
C PRO A 64 0.49 -9.85 -10.14
N LYS A 65 0.58 -11.11 -9.69
CA LYS A 65 -0.61 -11.90 -9.32
C LYS A 65 -1.21 -11.44 -7.99
N ARG A 66 -0.38 -10.94 -7.07
CA ARG A 66 -0.76 -10.53 -5.71
C ARG A 66 -0.21 -9.15 -5.36
N LEU A 67 -1.06 -8.29 -4.81
CA LEU A 67 -0.72 -6.97 -4.29
C LEU A 67 -1.13 -6.87 -2.82
N ILE A 68 -0.16 -6.52 -1.96
CA ILE A 68 -0.38 -6.38 -0.53
C ILE A 68 0.03 -4.98 -0.09
N TYR A 69 -0.91 -4.23 0.46
CA TYR A 69 -0.70 -2.85 0.91
C TYR A 69 -0.70 -2.77 2.43
N LEU A 70 0.39 -2.28 3.03
CA LEU A 70 0.46 -2.13 4.48
C LEU A 70 -0.33 -0.89 4.90
N SER A 71 -1.47 -1.14 5.53
CA SER A 71 -2.38 -0.19 6.14
C SER A 71 -2.05 0.00 7.64
N SER A 72 -3.05 0.38 8.44
CA SER A 72 -3.04 0.46 9.89
C SER A 72 -4.49 0.59 10.38
N SER A 73 -4.80 0.14 11.59
CA SER A 73 -6.08 0.43 12.26
C SER A 73 -6.40 1.93 12.32
N MET A 74 -5.39 2.79 12.26
CA MET A 74 -5.55 4.24 12.20
C MET A 74 -6.29 4.73 10.96
N HIS A 75 -6.39 3.94 9.88
CA HIS A 75 -7.19 4.29 8.70
C HIS A 75 -8.66 4.59 9.07
N ARG A 76 -9.17 4.01 10.16
CA ARG A 76 -10.52 4.27 10.67
C ARG A 76 -10.72 5.69 11.18
N ARG A 77 -9.63 6.41 11.46
CA ARG A 77 -9.63 7.83 11.86
C ARG A 77 -9.24 8.76 10.71
N GLY A 78 -8.98 8.21 9.52
CA GLY A 78 -8.66 8.99 8.33
C GLY A 78 -9.89 9.73 7.79
N ARG A 79 -9.65 10.85 7.12
CA ARG A 79 -10.69 11.68 6.50
C ARG A 79 -10.79 11.34 5.03
N ALA A 80 -12.00 11.01 4.57
CA ALA A 80 -12.29 10.76 3.16
C ALA A 80 -12.42 12.07 2.34
N GLY A 81 -11.49 13.00 2.54
CA GLY A 81 -11.45 14.29 1.83
C GLY A 81 -10.13 14.42 1.07
N LEU A 82 -10.22 14.79 -0.21
CA LEU A 82 -9.07 14.90 -1.11
C LEU A 82 -8.72 16.35 -1.47
N ALA A 83 -9.49 17.31 -0.96
CA ALA A 83 -9.29 18.73 -1.24
C ALA A 83 -7.99 19.25 -0.59
N ASN A 84 -7.26 20.09 -1.31
CA ASN A 84 -6.05 20.77 -0.84
C ASN A 84 -4.92 19.83 -0.38
N ILE A 85 -4.88 18.60 -0.91
CA ILE A 85 -3.77 17.69 -0.68
C ILE A 85 -2.58 18.08 -1.55
N ASP A 86 -1.42 18.19 -0.91
CA ASP A 86 -0.12 18.29 -1.55
C ASP A 86 0.46 16.89 -1.75
N TRP A 87 0.23 16.34 -2.95
CA TRP A 87 0.67 15.00 -3.35
C TRP A 87 2.16 14.90 -3.68
N ILE A 88 2.91 16.02 -3.68
CA ILE A 88 4.36 16.03 -3.95
C ILE A 88 5.18 16.26 -2.67
N GLY A 89 4.53 16.45 -1.52
CA GLY A 89 5.19 16.50 -0.22
C GLY A 89 5.95 17.79 0.08
N GLY A 90 5.62 18.89 -0.62
CA GLY A 90 6.19 20.21 -0.35
C GLY A 90 5.73 20.82 0.98
N SER A 91 4.57 20.40 1.48
CA SER A 91 3.95 20.86 2.72
C SER A 91 3.12 19.75 3.39
N PRO A 92 2.98 19.77 4.74
CA PRO A 92 2.09 18.82 5.43
C PRO A 92 0.63 19.08 5.07
N SER A 93 0.00 18.13 4.37
CA SER A 93 -1.37 18.27 3.85
C SER A 93 -2.30 17.09 4.19
N GLY A 94 -1.77 16.05 4.83
CA GLY A 94 -2.54 14.91 5.32
C GLY A 94 -1.86 14.21 6.49
N SER A 95 -2.65 13.53 7.31
CA SER A 95 -2.16 12.77 8.45
C SER A 95 -1.74 11.36 8.08
N TYR A 96 -1.04 10.68 8.99
CA TYR A 96 -0.80 9.24 8.87
C TYR A 96 -2.11 8.45 8.71
N ALA A 97 -3.15 8.80 9.49
CA ALA A 97 -4.46 8.16 9.40
C ALA A 97 -5.10 8.34 8.00
N ASP A 98 -4.97 9.52 7.40
CA ASP A 98 -5.42 9.78 6.03
C ASP A 98 -4.64 8.92 5.03
N SER A 99 -3.31 8.86 5.17
CA SER A 99 -2.45 8.02 4.31
C SER A 99 -2.84 6.54 4.34
N LYS A 100 -3.22 6.04 5.53
CA LYS A 100 -3.64 4.65 5.71
C LYS A 100 -5.07 4.42 5.20
N LEU A 101 -5.95 5.41 5.27
CA LEU A 101 -7.24 5.35 4.59
C LEU A 101 -7.06 5.28 3.06
N PHE A 102 -6.22 6.15 2.50
CA PHE A 102 -6.01 6.22 1.05
C PHE A 102 -5.35 4.96 0.50
N VAL A 103 -4.32 4.41 1.16
CA VAL A 103 -3.69 3.15 0.70
C VAL A 103 -4.64 1.95 0.81
N THR A 104 -5.56 1.95 1.78
CA THR A 104 -6.59 0.92 1.90
C THR A 104 -7.64 1.04 0.80
N ALA A 105 -8.08 2.28 0.50
CA ALA A 105 -8.99 2.55 -0.61
C ALA A 105 -8.34 2.23 -1.97
N LEU A 106 -7.03 2.49 -2.14
CA LEU A 106 -6.25 2.07 -3.30
C LEU A 106 -6.31 0.54 -3.45
N ALA A 107 -6.00 -0.23 -2.40
CA ALA A 107 -6.06 -1.69 -2.45
C ALA A 107 -7.45 -2.21 -2.89
N ALA A 108 -8.53 -1.62 -2.36
CA ALA A 108 -9.90 -1.96 -2.74
C ALA A 108 -10.25 -1.54 -4.17
N ALA A 109 -9.74 -0.40 -4.64
CA ALA A 109 -9.92 0.06 -6.01
C ALA A 109 -9.22 -0.87 -7.01
N ILE A 110 -7.98 -1.31 -6.72
CA ILE A 110 -7.27 -2.29 -7.53
C ILE A 110 -8.03 -3.62 -7.58
N ALA A 111 -8.54 -4.11 -6.45
CA ALA A 111 -9.34 -5.33 -6.41
C ALA A 111 -10.58 -5.28 -7.32
N ARG A 112 -11.18 -4.08 -7.48
CA ARG A 112 -12.32 -3.86 -8.39
C ARG A 112 -11.88 -3.76 -9.86
N LEU A 113 -10.78 -3.07 -10.14
CA LEU A 113 -10.34 -2.74 -11.50
C LEU A 113 -9.54 -3.86 -12.16
N TRP A 114 -8.80 -4.65 -11.38
CA TRP A 114 -7.96 -5.76 -11.84
C TRP A 114 -8.50 -7.09 -11.30
N PRO A 115 -9.55 -7.66 -11.91
CA PRO A 115 -10.20 -8.88 -11.42
C PRO A 115 -9.30 -10.13 -11.49
N ASP A 116 -8.22 -10.06 -12.28
CA ASP A 116 -7.16 -11.06 -12.41
C ASP A 116 -6.07 -10.94 -11.32
N VAL A 117 -6.12 -9.92 -10.47
CA VAL A 117 -5.13 -9.65 -9.42
C VAL A 117 -5.75 -9.72 -8.03
N ILE A 118 -5.09 -10.47 -7.14
CA ILE A 118 -5.46 -10.53 -5.73
C ILE A 118 -4.88 -9.30 -5.02
N SER A 119 -5.73 -8.34 -4.64
CA SER A 119 -5.30 -7.09 -3.99
C SER A 119 -5.91 -6.96 -2.60
N ASN A 120 -5.06 -6.81 -1.58
CA ASN A 120 -5.47 -6.76 -0.18
C ASN A 120 -4.72 -5.69 0.61
N ALA A 121 -5.38 -5.13 1.62
CA ALA A 121 -4.76 -4.26 2.61
C ALA A 121 -4.53 -5.02 3.92
N VAL A 122 -3.45 -4.72 4.63
CA VAL A 122 -3.06 -5.40 5.87
C VAL A 122 -2.75 -4.39 6.95
N ASP A 123 -3.38 -4.53 8.10
CA ASP A 123 -2.91 -3.95 9.35
C ASP A 123 -1.99 -4.96 10.06
N PRO A 124 -0.69 -4.70 10.18
CA PRO A 124 0.24 -5.61 10.82
C PRO A 124 0.12 -5.62 12.36
N GLY A 125 -0.68 -4.73 12.94
CA GLY A 125 -0.71 -4.52 14.40
C GLY A 125 0.36 -3.54 14.87
N TRP A 126 0.37 -3.25 16.18
CA TRP A 126 1.34 -2.38 16.81
C TRP A 126 2.55 -3.19 17.28
N VAL A 127 3.48 -3.39 16.36
CA VAL A 127 4.71 -4.16 16.59
C VAL A 127 5.94 -3.29 16.90
N PRO A 128 6.92 -3.78 17.68
CA PRO A 128 8.07 -3.02 18.13
C PRO A 128 9.09 -2.83 17.00
N THR A 129 8.83 -1.83 16.16
CA THR A 129 9.73 -1.34 15.11
C THR A 129 10.24 0.06 15.47
N LYS A 130 11.16 0.63 14.68
CA LYS A 130 11.53 2.06 14.83
C LYS A 130 10.31 2.99 14.81
N MET A 131 9.27 2.63 14.05
CA MET A 131 8.01 3.36 13.99
C MET A 131 7.08 3.03 15.16
N GLY A 132 6.98 1.76 15.57
CA GLY A 132 6.10 1.34 16.67
C GLY A 132 6.63 1.71 18.06
N GLY A 133 7.93 1.93 18.21
CA GLY A 133 8.56 2.16 19.50
C GLY A 133 8.68 0.88 20.35
N PRO A 134 9.46 0.94 21.44
CA PRO A 134 9.77 -0.24 22.25
C PRO A 134 8.59 -0.72 23.11
N SER A 135 7.55 0.10 23.30
CA SER A 135 6.36 -0.21 24.10
C SER A 135 5.22 -0.86 23.30
N ALA A 136 5.48 -1.20 22.04
CA ALA A 136 4.49 -1.80 21.17
C ALA A 136 4.10 -3.20 21.71
N PRO A 137 2.81 -3.46 21.96
CA PRO A 137 2.35 -4.62 22.71
C PRO A 137 2.35 -5.92 21.89
N ASP A 138 2.36 -5.83 20.56
CA ASP A 138 2.26 -6.99 19.70
C ASP A 138 3.64 -7.58 19.41
N ASP A 139 3.74 -8.91 19.34
CA ASP A 139 4.98 -9.60 18.99
C ASP A 139 5.41 -9.22 17.55
N LEU A 140 6.69 -8.83 17.39
CA LEU A 140 7.29 -8.51 16.10
C LEU A 140 7.07 -9.62 15.06
N ARG A 141 7.04 -10.88 15.52
CA ARG A 141 6.78 -12.03 14.65
C ARG A 141 5.37 -11.99 14.07
N LEU A 142 4.37 -11.54 14.82
CA LEU A 142 2.98 -11.45 14.36
C LEU A 142 2.79 -10.35 13.30
N GLY A 143 3.66 -9.34 13.29
CA GLY A 143 3.60 -8.20 12.37
C GLY A 143 3.88 -8.52 10.90
N HIS A 144 4.37 -9.73 10.58
CA HIS A 144 4.63 -10.13 9.20
C HIS A 144 3.86 -11.33 8.65
N LEU A 145 3.24 -12.12 9.53
CA LEU A 145 2.59 -13.37 9.12
C LEU A 145 1.44 -13.16 8.13
N THR A 146 0.69 -12.06 8.27
CA THR A 146 -0.47 -11.82 7.39
C THR A 146 -0.02 -11.49 5.96
N GLN A 147 0.96 -10.61 5.77
CA GLN A 147 1.46 -10.30 4.42
C GLN A 147 2.23 -11.48 3.80
N GLU A 148 2.97 -12.26 4.59
CA GLU A 148 3.63 -13.48 4.09
C GLU A 148 2.60 -14.50 3.63
N TRP A 149 1.58 -14.76 4.46
CA TRP A 149 0.49 -15.67 4.13
C TRP A 149 -0.28 -15.22 2.89
N LEU A 150 -0.66 -13.94 2.79
CA LEU A 150 -1.31 -13.40 1.59
C LEU A 150 -0.42 -13.47 0.34
N ALA A 151 0.90 -13.33 0.48
CA ALA A 151 1.83 -13.36 -0.64
C ALA A 151 2.10 -14.76 -1.16
N THR A 152 2.08 -15.78 -0.29
CA THR A 152 2.66 -17.10 -0.60
C THR A 152 1.70 -18.28 -0.46
N SER A 153 0.59 -18.13 0.27
CA SER A 153 -0.33 -19.24 0.58
C SER A 153 -1.29 -19.55 -0.55
N ASP A 154 -1.67 -20.82 -0.68
CA ASP A 154 -2.77 -21.31 -1.51
C ASP A 154 -4.05 -21.58 -0.68
N ASP A 155 -4.06 -21.14 0.58
CA ASP A 155 -5.26 -21.13 1.42
C ASP A 155 -6.40 -20.37 0.71
N PRO A 156 -7.61 -20.93 0.58
CA PRO A 156 -8.73 -20.27 -0.07
C PRO A 156 -9.00 -18.84 0.41
N GLU A 157 -8.77 -18.53 1.69
CA GLU A 157 -8.94 -17.17 2.21
C GLU A 157 -7.85 -16.21 1.72
N ALA A 158 -6.60 -16.68 1.58
CA ALA A 158 -5.50 -15.90 1.03
C ALA A 158 -5.65 -15.61 -0.48
N LEU A 159 -6.48 -16.42 -1.16
CA LEU A 159 -6.80 -16.25 -2.58
C LEU A 159 -7.97 -15.29 -2.84
N THR A 160 -8.49 -14.61 -1.80
CA THR A 160 -9.56 -13.61 -1.93
C THR A 160 -9.00 -12.20 -2.15
N THR A 161 -9.75 -11.36 -2.88
CA THR A 161 -9.39 -9.96 -3.19
C THR A 161 -10.31 -8.97 -2.48
N GLY A 162 -9.84 -7.74 -2.27
CA GLY A 162 -10.60 -6.66 -1.63
C GLY A 162 -10.78 -6.82 -0.11
N GLY A 163 -9.91 -7.59 0.53
CA GLY A 163 -9.87 -7.76 1.98
C GLY A 163 -9.03 -6.70 2.68
N TYR A 164 -9.49 -6.28 3.85
CA TYR A 164 -8.66 -5.62 4.86
C TYR A 164 -8.41 -6.62 5.99
N TRP A 165 -7.15 -6.96 6.21
CA TRP A 165 -6.74 -8.08 7.05
C TRP A 165 -6.01 -7.62 8.31
N HIS A 166 -6.24 -8.32 9.40
CA HIS A 166 -5.52 -8.16 10.66
C HIS A 166 -5.35 -9.54 11.30
N HIS A 167 -4.12 -9.98 11.51
CA HIS A 167 -3.79 -11.32 12.02
C HIS A 167 -4.57 -12.45 11.32
N GLN A 168 -4.48 -12.50 9.98
CA GLN A 168 -5.16 -13.47 9.11
C GLN A 168 -6.69 -13.51 9.26
N ARG A 169 -7.30 -12.45 9.79
CA ARG A 169 -8.75 -12.29 9.84
C ARG A 169 -9.18 -11.10 9.00
N ARG A 170 -10.22 -11.29 8.19
CA ARG A 170 -10.84 -10.19 7.46
C ARG A 170 -11.62 -9.30 8.42
N MET A 171 -11.38 -8.00 8.33
CA MET A 171 -12.00 -6.98 9.16
C MET A 171 -12.78 -6.00 8.28
N GLN A 172 -13.81 -5.38 8.84
CA GLN A 172 -14.50 -4.28 8.17
C GLN A 172 -13.59 -3.02 8.18
N PRO A 173 -13.23 -2.47 7.01
CA PRO A 173 -12.49 -1.22 6.95
C PRO A 173 -13.42 -0.02 7.16
N HIS A 174 -12.84 1.18 7.23
CA HIS A 174 -13.58 2.44 7.14
C HIS A 174 -14.52 2.45 5.92
N ALA A 175 -15.76 2.96 6.07
CA ALA A 175 -16.80 2.84 5.04
C ALA A 175 -16.37 3.40 3.67
N ALA A 176 -15.63 4.52 3.67
CA ALA A 176 -15.12 5.14 2.43
C ALA A 176 -14.19 4.23 1.62
N VAL A 177 -13.57 3.19 2.21
CA VAL A 177 -12.73 2.23 1.48
C VAL A 177 -13.53 1.51 0.39
N ASN A 178 -14.81 1.23 0.66
CA ASN A 178 -15.70 0.53 -0.26
C ASN A 178 -16.62 1.49 -1.05
N ASP A 179 -16.49 2.81 -0.87
CA ASP A 179 -17.20 3.80 -1.69
C ASP A 179 -16.48 3.93 -3.04
N THR A 180 -17.07 3.39 -4.10
CA THR A 180 -16.48 3.41 -5.44
C THR A 180 -16.26 4.82 -5.96
N ARG A 181 -17.10 5.79 -5.57
CA ARG A 181 -16.91 7.19 -5.96
C ARG A 181 -15.66 7.76 -5.30
N PHE A 182 -15.43 7.43 -4.02
CA PHE A 182 -14.20 7.85 -3.33
C PHE A 182 -12.96 7.21 -3.96
N GLN A 183 -13.03 5.91 -4.30
CA GLN A 183 -11.97 5.22 -5.02
C GLN A 183 -11.64 5.90 -6.35
N ASP A 184 -12.66 6.19 -7.17
CA ASP A 184 -12.49 6.84 -8.48
C ASP A 184 -11.87 8.23 -8.35
N LEU A 185 -12.33 9.03 -7.37
CA LEU A 185 -11.76 10.35 -7.10
C LEU A 185 -10.31 10.27 -6.61
N LEU A 186 -9.98 9.32 -5.75
CA LEU A 186 -8.61 9.10 -5.27
C LEU A 186 -7.68 8.74 -6.42
N LEU A 187 -8.08 7.79 -7.28
CA LEU A 187 -7.29 7.40 -8.45
C LEU A 187 -7.12 8.57 -9.43
N ALA A 188 -8.16 9.36 -9.68
CA ALA A 188 -8.08 10.52 -10.55
C ALA A 188 -7.10 11.59 -10.01
N GLU A 189 -7.14 11.88 -8.71
CA GLU A 189 -6.19 12.82 -8.09
C GLU A 189 -4.76 12.30 -8.13
N LEU A 190 -4.54 11.02 -7.84
CA LEU A 190 -3.21 10.40 -7.92
C LEU A 190 -2.68 10.38 -9.36
N ALA A 191 -3.53 10.06 -10.35
CA ALA A 191 -3.16 10.10 -11.75
C ALA A 191 -2.77 11.51 -12.20
N ARG A 192 -3.59 12.51 -11.85
CA ARG A 192 -3.34 13.93 -12.13
C ARG A 192 -2.03 14.41 -11.49
N ALA A 193 -1.79 14.07 -10.23
CA ALA A 193 -0.62 14.53 -9.50
C ALA A 193 0.69 13.89 -10.00
N THR A 194 0.63 12.62 -10.42
CA THR A 194 1.83 11.84 -10.78
C THR A 194 2.09 11.80 -12.29
N GLY A 195 1.10 12.15 -13.11
CA GLY A 195 1.11 11.91 -14.54
C GLY A 195 1.17 10.42 -14.91
N THR A 196 0.74 9.54 -13.99
CA THR A 196 0.80 8.07 -14.18
C THR A 196 -0.62 7.53 -14.13
N MET A 197 -1.07 6.90 -15.21
CA MET A 197 -2.38 6.27 -15.28
C MET A 197 -2.29 4.81 -14.83
N LEU A 198 -3.30 4.34 -14.10
CA LEU A 198 -3.49 2.92 -13.84
C LEU A 198 -4.10 2.27 -15.09
N SER A 199 -3.46 1.22 -15.63
CA SER A 199 -3.87 0.50 -16.85
C SER A 199 -4.42 -0.91 -16.60
#